data_AF-A0A849MJ10-F1
#
_entry.id   AF-A0A849MJ10-F1
#
_cell.length_a   1.000
_cell.length_b   1.000
_cell.length_c   1.000
_cell.angle_alpha   90.00
_cell.angle_beta   90.00
_cell.angle_gamma   90.00
#
_symmetry.space_group_name_H-M   'P 1'
#
loop_
_entity.id
_entity.type
_entity.pdbx_description
1 polymer ?
#
loop_
_entity_poly.entity_id
_entity_poly.type
_entity_poly.pdbx_seq_one_letter_code
_entity_poly.pdbx_strand_id
1 'polypeptide(L)'
;MDKELKNASEKRLNYGLRRISDRLFYARIKAKLSQEDVAKIRNISVKTVKRWETRAGTPKNQNLIMKLAEIYNISYPWLSFHFGSEETDFEQGFELELIDNIWQKLDREKQKSVMVTIQKLIQ
;
A
#
# COMPACT_ATOMS: atom_id res chain seq x y z
N MET A 1 9.59 -23.00 -2.37
CA MET A 1 9.93 -21.74 -1.68
C MET A 1 11.06 -22.02 -0.71
N ASP A 2 12.15 -21.27 -0.79
CA ASP A 2 13.42 -21.57 -0.14
C ASP A 2 13.35 -21.56 1.41
N LYS A 3 14.11 -22.42 2.09
CA LYS A 3 14.06 -22.63 3.55
C LYS A 3 14.47 -21.38 4.34
N GLU A 4 15.39 -20.58 3.80
CA GLU A 4 15.81 -19.31 4.41
C GLU A 4 14.72 -18.23 4.35
N LEU A 5 13.95 -18.19 3.26
CA LEU A 5 12.83 -17.25 3.11
C LEU A 5 11.73 -17.55 4.13
N LYS A 6 11.46 -18.84 4.42
CA LYS A 6 10.52 -19.27 5.46
C LYS A 6 10.93 -18.76 6.85
N ASN A 7 12.16 -19.01 7.27
CA ASN A 7 12.66 -18.63 8.59
C ASN A 7 12.72 -17.10 8.81
N ALA A 8 13.14 -16.34 7.79
CA ALA A 8 13.16 -14.88 7.85
C ALA A 8 11.75 -14.28 7.84
N SER A 9 10.80 -14.91 7.13
CA SER A 9 9.40 -14.49 7.11
C SER A 9 8.69 -14.72 8.45
N GLU A 10 8.90 -15.87 9.08
CA GLU A 10 8.31 -16.23 10.39
C GLU A 10 8.81 -15.29 11.49
N LYS A 11 10.11 -14.98 11.50
CA LYS A 11 10.68 -14.05 12.48
C LYS A 11 10.16 -12.62 12.31
N ARG A 12 9.93 -12.17 11.06
CA ARG A 12 9.38 -10.83 10.75
C ARG A 12 7.89 -10.71 11.07
N LEU A 13 7.11 -11.77 10.83
CA LEU A 13 5.70 -11.86 11.19
C LEU A 13 5.50 -11.75 12.71
N ASN A 14 6.41 -12.32 13.50
CA ASN A 14 6.33 -12.33 14.97
C ASN A 14 6.47 -10.93 15.63
N TYR A 15 6.91 -9.89 14.89
CA TYR A 15 6.98 -8.52 15.39
C TYR A 15 5.72 -7.67 15.11
N GLY A 16 4.62 -8.31 14.67
CA GLY A 16 3.33 -7.65 14.48
C GLY A 16 3.28 -6.64 13.34
N LEU A 17 4.15 -6.77 12.32
CA LEU A 17 4.12 -5.95 11.09
C LEU A 17 4.07 -4.43 11.32
N ARG A 18 4.68 -3.93 12.41
CA ARG A 18 4.61 -2.50 12.80
C ARG A 18 5.24 -1.54 11.80
N ARG A 19 6.28 -1.95 11.07
CA ARG A 19 6.94 -1.09 10.07
C ARG A 19 6.42 -1.38 8.67
N ILE A 20 6.31 -0.34 7.85
CA ILE A 20 5.91 -0.45 6.44
C ILE A 20 6.80 -1.41 5.65
N SER A 21 8.09 -1.50 5.97
CA SER A 21 9.03 -2.45 5.34
C SER A 21 8.65 -3.91 5.58
N ASP A 22 8.18 -4.23 6.79
CA ASP A 22 7.73 -5.58 7.14
C ASP A 22 6.41 -5.89 6.42
N ARG A 23 5.49 -4.91 6.35
CA ARG A 23 4.23 -5.02 5.60
C ARG A 23 4.44 -5.16 4.10
N LEU A 24 5.36 -4.40 3.50
CA LEU A 24 5.71 -4.51 2.08
C LEU A 24 6.23 -5.90 1.74
N PHE A 25 7.16 -6.42 2.56
CA PHE A 25 7.69 -7.77 2.38
C PHE A 25 6.58 -8.81 2.48
N TYR A 26 5.77 -8.74 3.54
CA TYR A 26 4.68 -9.67 3.76
C TYR A 26 3.62 -9.62 2.63
N ALA A 27 3.16 -8.42 2.26
CA ALA A 27 2.17 -8.22 1.22
C ALA A 27 2.64 -8.78 -0.14
N ARG A 28 3.91 -8.54 -0.50
CA ARG A 28 4.49 -9.11 -1.73
C ARG A 28 4.50 -10.64 -1.72
N ILE A 29 4.90 -11.25 -0.60
CA ILE A 29 4.93 -12.71 -0.46
C ILE A 29 3.51 -13.28 -0.51
N LYS A 30 2.53 -12.63 0.13
CA LYS A 30 1.11 -13.03 0.06
C LYS A 30 0.57 -12.96 -1.38
N ALA A 31 0.96 -11.93 -2.13
CA ALA A 31 0.67 -11.79 -3.55
C ALA A 31 1.45 -12.76 -4.45
N LYS A 32 2.33 -13.60 -3.88
CA LYS A 32 3.17 -14.59 -4.59
C LYS A 32 4.10 -13.97 -5.64
N LEU A 33 4.54 -12.74 -5.42
CA LEU A 33 5.45 -12.01 -6.33
C LEU A 33 6.91 -12.08 -5.85
N SER A 34 7.86 -12.16 -6.77
CA SER A 34 9.28 -11.91 -6.49
C SER A 34 9.59 -10.41 -6.42
N GLN A 35 10.78 -10.04 -5.93
CA GLN A 35 11.21 -8.64 -5.95
C GLN A 35 11.41 -8.15 -7.39
N GLU A 36 11.83 -9.05 -8.28
CA GLU A 36 12.00 -8.86 -9.71
C GLU A 36 10.66 -8.57 -10.41
N ASP A 37 9.59 -9.28 -10.05
CA ASP A 37 8.26 -9.06 -10.62
C ASP A 37 7.76 -7.65 -10.30
N VAL A 38 7.85 -7.24 -9.03
CA VAL A 38 7.46 -5.90 -8.60
C VAL A 38 8.30 -4.83 -9.30
N ALA A 39 9.62 -5.05 -9.40
CA ALA A 39 10.52 -4.14 -10.08
C ALA A 39 10.15 -3.95 -11.56
N LYS A 40 9.81 -5.04 -12.26
CA LYS A 40 9.33 -5.01 -13.65
C LYS A 40 8.00 -4.27 -13.77
N ILE A 41 7.00 -4.60 -12.94
CA ILE A 41 5.67 -3.97 -12.95
C ILE A 41 5.78 -2.45 -12.73
N ARG A 42 6.70 -2.02 -11.84
CA ARG A 42 6.87 -0.61 -11.48
C ARG A 42 7.91 0.13 -12.33
N ASN A 43 8.60 -0.56 -13.23
CA ASN A 43 9.75 -0.04 -13.98
C ASN A 43 10.80 0.63 -13.06
N ILE A 44 11.23 -0.09 -12.02
CA ILE A 44 12.26 0.35 -11.07
C ILE A 44 13.33 -0.71 -10.91
N SER A 45 14.44 -0.38 -10.23
CA SER A 45 15.46 -1.38 -9.94
C SER A 45 15.00 -2.38 -8.85
N VAL A 46 15.39 -3.65 -8.99
CA VAL A 46 15.20 -4.68 -7.94
C VAL A 46 15.84 -4.26 -6.61
N LYS A 47 17.00 -3.58 -6.68
CA LYS A 47 17.70 -3.01 -5.51
C LYS A 47 16.80 -2.05 -4.74
N THR A 48 15.96 -1.28 -5.42
CA THR A 48 15.00 -0.36 -4.81
C THR A 48 13.97 -1.12 -3.98
N VAL A 49 13.37 -2.19 -4.54
CA VAL A 49 12.40 -3.04 -3.83
C VAL A 49 13.04 -3.68 -2.60
N LYS A 50 14.23 -4.28 -2.76
CA LYS A 50 15.00 -4.87 -1.65
C LYS A 50 15.27 -3.85 -0.54
N ARG A 51 15.65 -2.61 -0.89
CA ARG A 51 15.94 -1.55 0.08
C ARG A 51 14.70 -1.20 0.93
N TRP A 52 13.51 -1.17 0.31
CA TRP A 52 12.26 -0.92 1.03
C TRP A 52 11.91 -2.04 2.01
N GLU A 53 12.11 -3.29 1.62
CA GLU A 53 11.78 -4.48 2.45
C GLU A 53 12.81 -4.77 3.55
N THR A 54 13.98 -4.13 3.50
CA THR A 54 15.08 -4.37 4.45
C THR A 54 15.30 -3.20 5.43
N ARG A 55 14.38 -2.23 5.47
CA ARG A 55 14.47 -1.01 6.33
C ARG A 55 15.65 -0.09 5.97
N ALA A 56 16.39 -0.38 4.89
CA ALA A 56 17.47 0.46 4.40
C ALA A 56 16.97 1.71 3.64
N GLY A 57 15.66 1.82 3.44
CA GLY A 57 14.96 2.99 2.93
C GLY A 57 13.45 2.76 2.93
N THR A 58 12.69 3.80 2.61
CA THR A 58 11.22 3.76 2.61
C THR A 58 10.71 4.38 1.31
N PRO A 59 9.67 3.86 0.66
CA PRO A 59 9.03 4.56 -0.45
C PRO A 59 8.48 5.90 0.08
N LYS A 60 8.95 7.02 -0.49
CA LYS A 60 8.58 8.37 -0.03
C LYS A 60 7.30 8.91 -0.68
N ASN A 61 6.91 8.34 -1.81
CA ASN A 61 5.80 8.82 -2.62
C ASN A 61 4.52 8.05 -2.25
N GLN A 62 3.46 8.77 -1.85
CA GLN A 62 2.18 8.15 -1.48
C GLN A 62 1.52 7.42 -2.66
N ASN A 63 1.51 8.02 -3.86
CA ASN A 63 0.98 7.39 -5.07
C ASN A 63 1.73 6.09 -5.40
N LEU A 64 3.02 6.02 -5.09
CA LEU A 64 3.78 4.78 -5.24
C LEU A 64 3.31 3.71 -4.25
N ILE A 65 3.06 4.08 -2.99
CA ILE A 65 2.56 3.15 -1.96
C ILE A 65 1.15 2.66 -2.31
N MET A 66 0.27 3.54 -2.81
CA MET A 66 -1.06 3.15 -3.29
C MET A 66 -0.97 2.12 -4.42
N LYS A 67 -0.13 2.37 -5.44
CA LYS A 67 0.06 1.42 -6.54
C LYS A 67 0.68 0.10 -6.09
N LEU A 68 1.52 0.10 -5.06
CA LEU A 68 2.02 -1.15 -4.46
C LEU A 68 0.91 -1.89 -3.72
N ALA A 69 0.03 -1.18 -3.01
CA ALA A 69 -1.12 -1.77 -2.35
C ALA A 69 -2.06 -2.45 -3.36
N GLU A 70 -2.30 -1.81 -4.52
CA GLU A 70 -3.05 -2.39 -5.65
C GLU A 70 -2.39 -3.66 -6.19
N ILE A 71 -1.08 -3.62 -6.50
CA ILE A 71 -0.32 -4.78 -7.01
C ILE A 71 -0.40 -5.97 -6.06
N TYR A 72 -0.41 -5.69 -4.75
CA TYR A 72 -0.43 -6.71 -3.72
C TYR A 72 -1.85 -7.13 -3.30
N ASN A 73 -2.88 -6.48 -3.83
CA ASN A 73 -4.27 -6.64 -3.41
C ASN A 73 -4.43 -6.56 -1.87
N ILE A 74 -3.94 -5.45 -1.29
CA ILE A 74 -4.08 -5.13 0.14
C ILE A 74 -4.46 -3.68 0.38
N SER A 75 -5.04 -3.40 1.53
CA SER A 75 -5.48 -2.07 1.96
C SER A 75 -4.33 -1.07 2.02
N TYR A 76 -4.46 0.06 1.31
CA TYR A 76 -3.50 1.17 1.39
C TYR A 76 -3.37 1.72 2.82
N PRO A 77 -4.47 2.00 3.57
CA PRO A 77 -4.38 2.41 4.97
C PRO A 77 -3.58 1.42 5.84
N TRP A 78 -3.79 0.12 5.65
CA TRP A 78 -3.06 -0.90 6.39
C TRP A 78 -1.58 -0.92 5.99
N LEU A 79 -1.28 -0.89 4.69
CA LEU A 79 0.10 -0.88 4.20
C LEU A 79 0.86 0.35 4.71
N SER A 80 0.28 1.53 4.56
CA SER A 80 0.94 2.80 4.85
C SER A 80 1.03 3.05 6.36
N PHE A 81 -0.08 2.90 7.08
CA PHE A 81 -0.22 3.39 8.46
C PHE A 81 -0.41 2.29 9.50
N HIS A 82 -0.51 1.01 9.10
CA HIS A 82 -0.89 -0.09 9.99
C HIS A 82 -2.27 0.13 10.64
N PHE A 83 -3.19 0.71 9.88
CA PHE A 83 -4.54 1.04 10.32
C PHE A 83 -5.58 0.26 9.51
N GLY A 84 -6.64 -0.21 10.17
CA GLY A 84 -7.71 -0.97 9.52
C GLY A 84 -7.37 -2.44 9.26
N SER A 85 -8.14 -3.09 8.40
CA SER A 85 -7.93 -4.47 7.94
C SER A 85 -6.88 -4.54 6.84
N GLU A 86 -6.20 -5.68 6.73
CA GLU A 86 -5.23 -5.95 5.67
C GLU A 86 -5.90 -6.04 4.29
N GLU A 87 -7.12 -6.56 4.26
CA GLU A 87 -7.85 -6.86 3.03
C GLU A 87 -8.31 -5.58 2.33
N THR A 88 -8.04 -5.52 1.03
CA THR A 88 -8.76 -4.64 0.13
C THR A 88 -10.11 -5.25 -0.13
N ASP A 89 -11.13 -4.87 0.62
CA ASP A 89 -12.51 -5.01 0.16
C ASP A 89 -12.72 -4.01 -1.00
N PHE A 90 -12.03 -4.20 -2.13
CA PHE A 90 -12.17 -3.35 -3.32
C PHE A 90 -13.58 -3.45 -3.92
N GLU A 91 -14.28 -4.55 -3.65
CA GLU A 91 -15.69 -4.80 -4.01
C GLU A 91 -16.65 -3.92 -3.20
N GLN A 92 -16.23 -3.45 -2.02
CA GLN A 92 -16.93 -2.40 -1.29
C GLN A 92 -16.16 -1.10 -1.55
N GLY A 93 -16.59 -0.33 -2.55
CA GLY A 93 -16.21 1.08 -2.62
C GLY A 93 -16.37 1.75 -1.25
N PHE A 94 -15.65 2.85 -0.99
CA PHE A 94 -15.88 3.63 0.23
C PHE A 94 -17.37 3.84 0.42
N GLU A 95 -17.90 3.49 1.60
CA GLU A 95 -19.32 3.66 1.89
C GLU A 95 -19.75 5.07 1.49
N LEU A 96 -20.77 5.18 0.63
CA LEU A 96 -21.24 6.47 0.14
C LEU A 96 -21.62 7.40 1.31
N GLU A 97 -22.15 6.83 2.39
CA GLU A 97 -22.43 7.54 3.63
C GLU A 97 -21.15 8.07 4.30
N LEU A 98 -20.06 7.31 4.32
CA LEU A 98 -18.78 7.78 4.84
C LEU A 98 -18.21 8.92 3.98
N ILE A 99 -18.27 8.79 2.65
CA ILE A 99 -17.84 9.87 1.74
C ILE A 99 -18.66 11.13 1.99
N ASP A 100 -19.99 11.01 2.08
CA ASP A 100 -20.87 12.16 2.28
C ASP A 100 -20.62 12.82 3.65
N ASN A 101 -20.45 12.01 4.70
CA ASN A 101 -20.07 12.49 6.02
C ASN A 101 -18.75 13.26 6.03
N ILE A 102 -17.74 12.78 5.29
CA ILE A 102 -16.46 13.49 5.13
C ILE A 102 -16.69 14.79 4.33
N TRP A 103 -17.44 14.70 3.24
CA TRP A 103 -17.73 15.82 2.35
C TRP A 103 -18.39 16.98 3.09
N GLN A 104 -19.41 16.70 3.90
CA GLN A 104 -20.13 17.70 4.69
C GLN A 104 -19.26 18.36 5.77
N LYS A 105 -18.22 17.67 6.26
CA LYS A 105 -17.28 18.22 7.25
C LYS A 105 -16.19 19.11 6.64
N LEU A 106 -16.01 19.08 5.32
CA LEU A 106 -15.06 19.94 4.63
C LEU A 106 -15.65 21.34 4.42
N ASP A 107 -14.82 22.36 4.57
CA ASP A 107 -15.18 23.71 4.13
C ASP A 107 -15.22 23.80 2.59
N ARG A 108 -15.83 24.89 2.07
CA ARG A 108 -16.02 25.08 0.62
C ARG A 108 -14.71 25.09 -0.18
N GLU A 109 -13.63 25.62 0.40
CA GLU A 109 -12.34 25.67 -0.28
C GLU A 109 -11.73 24.28 -0.43
N LYS A 110 -11.81 23.46 0.63
CA LYS A 110 -11.38 22.06 0.57
C LYS A 110 -12.24 21.23 -0.38
N GLN A 111 -13.57 21.39 -0.34
CA GLN A 111 -14.48 20.74 -1.29
C GLN A 111 -14.11 21.07 -2.74
N LYS A 112 -13.88 22.36 -3.05
CA LYS A 112 -13.45 22.81 -4.38
C LYS A 112 -12.12 22.20 -4.79
N SER A 113 -11.14 22.12 -3.89
CA SER A 113 -9.85 21.47 -4.14
C SER A 113 -10.00 19.98 -4.49
N VAL A 114 -10.88 19.26 -3.78
CA VAL A 114 -11.19 17.86 -4.08
C VAL A 114 -11.83 17.72 -5.46
N MET A 115 -12.81 18.56 -5.82
CA MET A 115 -13.44 18.50 -7.15
C MET A 115 -12.47 18.72 -8.30
N VAL A 116 -11.57 19.70 -8.17
CA VAL A 116 -10.54 19.95 -9.19
C VAL A 116 -9.62 18.74 -9.33
N THR A 117 -9.31 18.07 -8.22
CA THR A 117 -8.49 16.84 -8.25
C THR A 117 -9.21 15.70 -8.95
N ILE A 118 -10.49 15.48 -8.63
CA ILE A 118 -11.31 14.45 -9.28
C ILE A 118 -11.44 14.72 -10.77
N GLN A 119 -11.72 15.97 -11.17
CA GLN A 119 -11.82 16.36 -12.58
C GLN A 119 -10.56 16.05 -13.38
N LYS A 120 -9.36 16.20 -12.78
CA LYS A 120 -8.08 15.85 -13.43
C LYS A 120 -7.84 14.34 -13.55
N LEU A 121 -8.52 13.53 -12.75
CA LEU A 121 -8.37 12.07 -12.76
C LEU A 121 -9.31 11.39 -13.76
N ILE A 122 -10.39 12.07 -14.16
CA ILE A 122 -11.41 11.56 -15.10
C ILE A 122 -11.30 12.15 -16.52
N GLN A 123 -10.24 12.90 -16.78
CA GLN A 123 -9.85 13.46 -18.09
C GLN A 123 -8.57 12.77 -18.58
#